data_AF-A0A9P5WWM7-F1
#
_entry.id   AF-A0A9P5WWM7-F1
#
_cell.length_a   1.000
_cell.length_b   1.000
_cell.length_c   1.000
_cell.angle_alpha   90.00
_cell.angle_beta   90.00
_cell.angle_gamma   90.00
#
_symmetry.space_group_name_H-M   'P 1'
#
loop_
_entity.id
_entity.type
_entity.pdbx_description
1 polymer ?
#
loop_
_entity_poly.entity_id
_entity_poly.type
_entity_poly.pdbx_seq_one_letter_code
_entity_poly.pdbx_strand_id
1 'polypeptide(L)'
;MYSDVPLIWVIASRPEPYITATFSQPIIASCSIQQEIMIDSDETCADIERYLRDELKKIRTKYPALRIVAEWPKEHDFLKLSAASDGLFAFASTAVRFIDDPAYGNPIVRLKQHLNVINDIPPIPSLEGHAHPMATLDALYSRILSQVPNDCLHETRRLLLLVLSGYSALPFICNWLGMTLDDIYGVLHHLHSILNIPSPETAHSGSLTPLHKLFRDYLQDFGRLGVFTDFECQGTELHIECMQRIFNEVSDKHEHNLSAPTSCISPSWDYHMSQGYDDRQNWIQRQQDDLYACAMFTFWAHFTKGEAVPIHYWKLFDMRFRCEYGWDNMWDVVQTVFGKKCRFELLQHGVLREIPIGTLDTSLSVEGTRYSEVWYRYKRLAVEDPPSDCTPADNSPLQDRWRPDDRHNEHQIWEGEPKVEFTQYVLQQGQMRSPDHPVIAYIDITNFGWILYEYTDPADERAQWEFIIPYQFPSQFPEETGI
;
A
#
# COMPACT_ATOMS: atom_id res chain seq x y z
N MET A 1 1.48 -37.87 23.17
CA MET A 1 2.20 -38.50 22.06
C MET A 1 1.95 -37.64 20.83
N TYR A 2 2.87 -36.74 20.50
CA TYR A 2 2.85 -36.09 19.19
C TYR A 2 3.41 -37.12 18.20
N SER A 3 2.63 -37.50 17.20
CA SER A 3 3.09 -38.39 16.13
C SER A 3 4.20 -37.68 15.34
N ASP A 4 5.37 -38.29 15.27
CA ASP A 4 6.44 -37.90 14.34
C ASP A 4 5.92 -38.08 12.91
N VAL A 5 5.57 -36.97 12.26
CA VAL A 5 5.29 -36.96 10.82
C VAL A 5 6.61 -36.71 10.11
N PRO A 6 7.11 -37.64 9.27
CA PRO A 6 8.34 -37.40 8.52
C PRO A 6 8.09 -36.31 7.48
N LEU A 7 8.66 -35.12 7.72
CA LEU A 7 8.61 -33.99 6.79
C LEU A 7 9.78 -34.09 5.81
N ILE A 8 9.47 -34.00 4.51
CA ILE A 8 10.45 -33.87 3.43
C ILE A 8 10.38 -32.43 2.94
N TRP A 9 11.52 -31.74 2.92
CA TRP A 9 11.64 -30.36 2.45
C TRP A 9 12.33 -30.34 1.09
N VAL A 10 11.75 -29.59 0.14
CA VAL A 10 12.39 -29.26 -1.14
C VAL A 10 12.62 -27.77 -1.15
N ILE A 11 13.88 -27.35 -1.32
CA ILE A 11 14.29 -25.95 -1.31
C ILE A 11 14.94 -25.66 -2.66
N ALA A 12 14.43 -24.66 -3.37
CA ALA A 12 14.98 -24.18 -4.62
C ALA A 12 15.43 -22.73 -4.45
N SER A 13 16.65 -22.43 -4.91
CA SER A 13 17.23 -21.09 -4.82
C SER A 13 18.23 -20.86 -5.94
N ARG A 14 18.57 -19.59 -6.19
CA ARG A 14 19.80 -19.24 -6.91
C ARG A 14 21.02 -19.64 -6.05
N PRO A 15 22.21 -19.87 -6.64
CA PRO A 15 23.41 -20.24 -5.90
C PRO A 15 24.03 -19.03 -5.19
N GLU A 16 23.25 -18.35 -4.35
CA GLU A 16 23.71 -17.17 -3.61
C GLU A 16 24.74 -17.59 -2.54
N PRO A 17 25.86 -16.87 -2.36
CA PRO A 17 26.98 -17.33 -1.53
C PRO A 17 26.60 -17.72 -0.09
N TYR A 18 25.65 -17.01 0.51
CA TYR A 18 25.21 -17.33 1.87
C TYR A 18 24.38 -18.62 1.92
N ILE A 19 23.63 -18.94 0.86
CA ILE A 19 22.84 -20.18 0.77
C ILE A 19 23.79 -21.35 0.55
N THR A 20 24.67 -21.26 -0.44
CA THR A 20 25.64 -22.32 -0.73
C THR A 20 26.54 -22.59 0.47
N ALA A 21 26.98 -21.55 1.19
CA ALA A 21 27.73 -21.70 2.44
C ALA A 21 26.92 -22.39 3.55
N THR A 22 25.63 -22.07 3.69
CA THR A 22 24.75 -22.70 4.70
C THR A 22 24.57 -24.18 4.41
N PHE A 23 24.27 -24.56 3.17
CA PHE A 23 24.08 -25.96 2.77
C PHE A 23 25.39 -26.76 2.73
N SER A 24 26.54 -26.09 2.68
CA SER A 24 27.85 -26.74 2.83
C SER A 24 28.21 -27.08 4.29
N GLN A 25 27.44 -26.62 5.27
CA GLN A 25 27.69 -26.94 6.67
C GLN A 25 27.51 -28.44 6.93
N PRO A 26 28.41 -29.11 7.68
CA PRO A 26 28.39 -30.57 7.82
C PRO A 26 27.05 -31.14 8.32
N ILE A 27 26.38 -30.42 9.21
CA ILE A 27 25.10 -30.83 9.78
C ILE A 27 24.03 -30.88 8.70
N ILE A 28 23.94 -29.85 7.86
CA ILE A 28 22.93 -29.73 6.80
C ILE A 28 23.29 -30.63 5.61
N ALA A 29 24.56 -30.67 5.21
CA ALA A 29 25.04 -31.53 4.14
C ALA A 29 24.82 -33.03 4.44
N SER A 30 24.86 -33.43 5.72
CA SER A 30 24.60 -34.82 6.13
C SER A 30 23.13 -35.26 5.98
N CYS A 31 22.20 -34.31 5.91
CA CYS A 31 20.76 -34.57 5.85
C CYS A 31 20.07 -33.95 4.62
N SER A 32 20.82 -33.45 3.65
CA SER A 32 20.29 -32.85 2.42
C SER A 32 20.95 -33.43 1.17
N ILE A 33 20.19 -33.48 0.08
CA ILE A 33 20.69 -33.78 -1.26
C ILE A 33 20.67 -32.46 -2.03
N GLN A 34 21.81 -32.09 -2.60
CA GLN A 34 21.97 -30.88 -3.38
C GLN A 34 22.14 -31.25 -4.85
N GLN A 35 21.38 -30.57 -5.71
CA GLN A 35 21.49 -30.71 -7.15
C GLN A 35 21.52 -29.31 -7.75
N GLU A 36 22.57 -29.01 -8.51
CA GLU A 36 22.67 -27.79 -9.29
C GLU A 36 22.00 -28.01 -10.64
N ILE A 37 21.15 -27.05 -11.03
CA ILE A 37 20.42 -27.09 -12.31
C ILE A 37 20.95 -25.94 -13.15
N MET A 38 21.76 -26.28 -14.15
CA MET A 38 22.32 -25.30 -15.10
C MET A 38 21.27 -24.92 -16.13
N ILE A 39 20.99 -23.62 -16.24
CA ILE A 39 19.96 -23.06 -17.12
C ILE A 39 20.29 -23.35 -18.59
N ASP A 40 21.55 -23.28 -18.97
CA ASP A 40 22.07 -23.46 -20.34
C ASP A 40 22.56 -24.89 -20.64
N SER A 41 22.20 -25.86 -19.81
CA SER A 41 22.56 -27.27 -20.06
C SER A 41 21.85 -27.84 -21.30
N ASP A 42 22.50 -28.81 -21.96
CA ASP A 42 21.91 -29.57 -23.06
C ASP A 42 20.57 -30.21 -22.67
N GLU A 43 20.46 -30.69 -21.42
CA GLU A 43 19.24 -31.27 -20.86
C GLU A 43 18.10 -30.22 -20.76
N THR A 44 18.41 -29.03 -20.26
CA THR A 44 17.43 -27.93 -20.17
C THR A 44 16.99 -27.45 -21.55
N CYS A 45 17.94 -27.34 -22.49
CA CYS A 45 17.64 -27.02 -23.88
C CYS A 45 16.72 -28.07 -24.53
N ALA A 46 16.97 -29.35 -24.29
CA ALA A 46 16.12 -30.44 -24.80
C ALA A 46 14.71 -30.43 -24.18
N ASP A 47 14.60 -30.12 -22.88
CA ASP A 47 13.30 -29.99 -22.19
C ASP A 47 12.50 -28.80 -22.71
N ILE A 48 13.16 -27.66 -22.97
CA ILE A 48 12.53 -26.49 -23.61
C ILE A 48 12.08 -26.83 -25.03
N GLU A 49 12.91 -27.51 -25.82
CA GLU A 49 12.55 -27.94 -27.16
C GLU A 49 11.28 -28.80 -27.13
N ARG A 50 11.24 -29.78 -26.22
CA ARG A 50 10.09 -30.65 -26.02
C ARG A 50 8.84 -29.85 -25.61
N TYR A 51 8.98 -28.94 -24.64
CA TYR A 51 7.90 -28.05 -24.21
C TYR A 51 7.35 -27.23 -25.39
N LEU A 52 8.21 -26.57 -26.17
CA LEU A 52 7.81 -25.78 -27.32
C LEU A 52 7.09 -26.61 -28.37
N ARG A 53 7.58 -27.82 -28.69
CA ARG A 53 6.92 -28.72 -29.65
C ARG A 53 5.52 -29.11 -29.17
N ASP A 54 5.38 -29.47 -27.91
CA ASP A 54 4.11 -29.87 -27.33
C ASP A 54 3.11 -28.70 -27.30
N GLU A 55 3.53 -27.51 -26.89
CA GLU A 55 2.65 -26.33 -26.85
C GLU A 55 2.26 -25.82 -28.24
N LEU A 56 3.21 -25.75 -29.18
CA LEU A 56 2.89 -25.35 -30.57
C LEU A 56 1.96 -26.37 -31.25
N LYS A 57 2.05 -27.66 -30.90
CA LYS A 57 1.09 -28.68 -31.33
C LYS A 57 -0.30 -28.46 -30.74
N LYS A 58 -0.40 -28.05 -29.47
CA LYS A 58 -1.68 -27.66 -28.84
C LYS A 58 -2.29 -26.45 -29.56
N ILE A 59 -1.50 -25.43 -29.86
CA ILE A 59 -1.94 -24.26 -30.65
C ILE A 59 -2.44 -24.71 -32.03
N ARG A 60 -1.67 -25.51 -32.77
CA ARG A 60 -2.11 -26.06 -34.07
C ARG A 60 -3.45 -26.79 -33.99
N THR A 61 -3.68 -27.50 -32.89
CA THR A 61 -4.94 -28.20 -32.66
C THR A 61 -6.06 -27.22 -32.33
N LYS A 62 -5.80 -26.17 -31.55
CA LYS A 62 -6.77 -25.15 -31.12
C LYS A 62 -7.30 -24.30 -32.28
N TYR A 63 -6.44 -23.89 -33.23
CA TYR A 63 -6.85 -23.01 -34.34
C TYR A 63 -7.12 -23.78 -35.65
N PRO A 64 -8.37 -23.84 -36.14
CA PRO A 64 -8.74 -24.61 -37.32
C PRO A 64 -7.94 -24.25 -38.58
N ALA A 65 -7.60 -22.97 -38.76
CA ALA A 65 -6.82 -22.49 -39.91
C ALA A 65 -5.38 -23.05 -39.95
N LEU A 66 -4.82 -23.50 -38.83
CA LEU A 66 -3.49 -24.13 -38.79
C LEU A 66 -3.53 -25.62 -39.17
N ARG A 67 -4.69 -26.25 -39.06
CA ARG A 67 -4.84 -27.68 -39.39
C ARG A 67 -4.70 -27.95 -40.88
N ILE A 68 -5.05 -26.96 -41.72
CA ILE A 68 -4.90 -27.04 -43.18
C ILE A 68 -3.49 -26.69 -43.67
N VAL A 69 -2.66 -26.07 -42.82
CA VAL A 69 -1.25 -25.84 -43.13
C VAL A 69 -0.50 -27.15 -42.94
N ALA A 70 0.17 -27.63 -43.98
CA ALA A 70 0.85 -28.93 -43.98
C ALA A 70 1.87 -29.03 -42.83
N GLU A 71 2.66 -27.97 -42.64
CA GLU A 71 3.72 -27.89 -41.64
C GLU A 71 3.65 -26.52 -40.94
N TRP A 72 3.28 -26.52 -39.66
CA TRP A 72 3.28 -25.33 -38.82
C TRP A 72 3.66 -25.68 -37.37
N PRO A 73 4.62 -24.94 -36.78
CA PRO A 73 5.58 -24.06 -37.46
C PRO A 73 6.44 -24.84 -38.48
N LYS A 74 7.13 -24.16 -39.39
CA LYS A 74 8.18 -24.81 -40.19
C LYS A 74 9.35 -25.17 -39.27
N GLU A 75 10.05 -26.27 -39.54
CA GLU A 75 11.16 -26.70 -38.69
C GLU A 75 12.24 -25.61 -38.52
N HIS A 76 12.55 -24.85 -39.58
CA HIS A 76 13.48 -23.71 -39.49
C HIS A 76 13.02 -22.60 -38.53
N ASP A 77 11.73 -22.26 -38.56
CA ASP A 77 11.15 -21.25 -37.68
C ASP A 77 11.11 -21.76 -36.23
N PHE A 78 10.87 -23.04 -36.04
CA PHE A 78 10.94 -23.71 -34.75
C PHE A 78 12.35 -23.69 -34.16
N LEU A 79 13.37 -24.06 -34.94
CA LEU A 79 14.76 -24.07 -34.50
C LEU A 79 15.24 -22.69 -34.07
N LYS A 80 14.80 -21.63 -34.77
CA LYS A 80 15.06 -20.24 -34.37
C LYS A 80 14.45 -19.90 -33.00
N LEU A 81 13.20 -20.29 -32.78
CA LEU A 81 12.51 -20.06 -31.50
C LEU A 81 13.17 -20.84 -30.35
N SER A 82 13.54 -22.09 -30.60
CA SER A 82 14.24 -22.95 -29.64
C SER A 82 15.61 -22.36 -29.26
N ALA A 83 16.41 -22.00 -30.28
CA ALA A 83 17.73 -21.40 -30.07
C ALA A 83 17.65 -20.05 -29.32
N ALA A 84 16.65 -19.23 -29.62
CA ALA A 84 16.45 -17.95 -28.93
C ALA A 84 16.04 -18.11 -27.46
N SER A 85 15.51 -19.28 -27.09
CA SER A 85 15.15 -19.55 -25.70
C SER A 85 16.38 -19.72 -24.82
N ASP A 86 17.50 -20.22 -25.35
CA ASP A 86 18.82 -20.32 -24.68
C ASP A 86 18.74 -20.78 -23.21
N GLY A 87 17.99 -21.86 -22.94
CA GLY A 87 17.81 -22.38 -21.57
C GLY A 87 16.75 -21.66 -20.72
N LEU A 88 16.17 -20.56 -21.18
CA LEU A 88 15.20 -19.74 -20.45
C LEU A 88 13.74 -20.19 -20.70
N PHE A 89 13.21 -21.02 -19.79
CA PHE A 89 11.77 -21.36 -19.77
C PHE A 89 10.85 -20.14 -19.71
N ALA A 90 11.28 -19.05 -19.07
CA ALA A 90 10.52 -17.79 -19.04
C ALA A 90 10.33 -17.22 -20.45
N PHE A 91 11.35 -17.28 -21.31
CA PHE A 91 11.26 -16.88 -22.71
C PHE A 91 10.31 -17.81 -23.46
N ALA A 92 10.55 -19.13 -23.40
CA ALA A 92 9.77 -20.11 -24.13
C ALA A 92 8.27 -20.04 -23.80
N SER A 93 7.93 -19.96 -22.51
CA SER A 93 6.53 -19.86 -22.06
C SER A 93 5.88 -18.53 -22.43
N THR A 94 6.61 -17.41 -22.31
CA THR A 94 6.11 -16.09 -22.75
C THR A 94 5.87 -16.06 -24.26
N ALA A 95 6.77 -16.66 -25.05
CA ALA A 95 6.65 -16.77 -26.50
C ALA A 95 5.43 -17.61 -26.91
N VAL A 96 5.25 -18.78 -26.29
CA VAL A 96 4.07 -19.63 -26.51
C VAL A 96 2.78 -18.86 -26.23
N ARG A 97 2.70 -18.16 -25.09
CA ARG A 97 1.51 -17.37 -24.74
C ARG A 97 1.27 -16.23 -25.72
N PHE A 98 2.32 -15.53 -26.13
CA PHE A 98 2.26 -14.47 -27.14
C PHE A 98 1.76 -14.99 -28.51
N ILE A 99 2.11 -16.23 -28.87
CA ILE A 99 1.64 -16.89 -30.08
C ILE A 99 0.18 -17.37 -29.93
N ASP A 100 -0.17 -17.94 -28.77
CA ASP A 100 -1.53 -18.38 -28.44
C ASP A 100 -2.43 -17.25 -27.95
N ASP A 101 -2.42 -16.13 -28.66
CA ASP A 101 -3.25 -14.98 -28.36
C ASP A 101 -4.71 -15.25 -28.78
N PRO A 102 -5.64 -15.46 -27.83
CA PRO A 102 -7.02 -15.82 -28.14
C PRO A 102 -7.77 -14.70 -28.87
N ALA A 103 -7.28 -13.46 -28.76
CA ALA A 103 -8.03 -12.28 -29.11
C ALA A 103 -7.58 -11.66 -30.43
N TYR A 104 -6.29 -11.80 -30.80
CA TYR A 104 -5.83 -11.55 -32.17
C TYR A 104 -6.13 -12.74 -33.12
N GLY A 105 -6.30 -13.95 -32.57
CA GLY A 105 -6.81 -15.12 -33.29
C GLY A 105 -5.93 -15.64 -34.43
N ASN A 106 -4.71 -15.12 -34.63
CA ASN A 106 -3.82 -15.49 -35.73
C ASN A 106 -2.39 -15.84 -35.25
N PRO A 107 -2.17 -17.11 -34.86
CA PRO A 107 -0.85 -17.58 -34.41
C PRO A 107 0.24 -17.50 -35.49
N ILE A 108 -0.12 -17.51 -36.78
CA ILE A 108 0.87 -17.40 -37.87
C ILE A 108 1.50 -16.01 -37.86
N VAL A 109 0.69 -14.96 -37.75
CA VAL A 109 1.18 -13.58 -37.69
C VAL A 109 1.97 -13.33 -36.41
N ARG A 110 1.48 -13.83 -35.27
CA ARG A 110 2.17 -13.73 -33.98
C ARG A 110 3.55 -14.40 -34.00
N LEU A 111 3.64 -15.63 -34.51
CA LEU A 111 4.92 -16.33 -34.66
C LEU A 111 5.90 -15.52 -35.53
N LYS A 112 5.45 -14.97 -36.66
CA LYS A 112 6.29 -14.12 -37.51
C LYS A 112 6.77 -12.85 -36.79
N GLN A 113 5.88 -12.18 -36.08
CA GLN A 113 6.24 -10.99 -35.29
C GLN A 113 7.30 -11.33 -34.24
N HIS A 114 7.16 -12.48 -33.57
CA HIS A 114 8.10 -12.95 -32.58
C HIS A 114 9.47 -13.31 -33.19
N LEU A 115 9.48 -14.01 -34.32
CA LEU A 115 10.71 -14.31 -35.06
C LEU A 115 11.44 -13.05 -35.54
N ASN A 116 10.70 -12.00 -35.90
CA ASN A 116 11.32 -10.72 -36.25
C ASN A 116 12.07 -10.11 -35.07
N VAL A 117 11.49 -10.15 -33.85
CA VAL A 117 12.20 -9.71 -32.63
C VAL A 117 13.52 -10.45 -32.48
N ILE A 118 13.50 -11.77 -32.63
CA ILE A 118 14.70 -12.61 -32.50
C ILE A 118 15.76 -12.17 -33.52
N ASN A 119 15.38 -11.84 -34.77
CA ASN A 119 16.32 -11.42 -35.79
C ASN A 119 16.80 -9.96 -35.62
N ASP A 120 15.99 -9.10 -35.00
CA ASP A 120 16.28 -7.67 -34.81
C ASP A 120 17.15 -7.40 -33.58
N ILE A 121 17.37 -8.39 -32.71
CA ILE A 121 18.32 -8.30 -31.60
C ILE A 121 19.73 -8.13 -32.21
N PRO A 122 20.43 -7.00 -31.97
CA PRO A 122 21.78 -6.81 -32.48
C PRO A 122 22.69 -7.94 -31.97
N PRO A 123 23.64 -8.44 -32.78
CA PRO A 123 24.74 -9.21 -32.24
C PRO A 123 25.50 -8.29 -31.28
N ILE A 124 25.30 -8.49 -29.97
CA ILE A 124 25.83 -7.58 -28.96
C ILE A 124 27.36 -7.60 -29.07
N PRO A 125 28.02 -6.46 -29.38
CA PRO A 125 29.47 -6.39 -29.27
C PRO A 125 29.80 -6.48 -27.79
N SER A 126 30.54 -7.53 -27.41
CA SER A 126 31.04 -7.74 -26.06
C SER A 126 32.06 -6.67 -25.68
N LEU A 127 31.60 -5.45 -25.38
CA LEU A 127 32.39 -4.57 -24.52
C LEU A 127 32.24 -5.11 -23.09
N GLU A 128 33.33 -5.67 -22.58
CA GLU A 128 33.50 -6.21 -21.22
C GLU A 128 32.93 -7.61 -20.93
N GLY A 129 32.87 -8.47 -21.95
CA GLY A 129 32.93 -9.93 -21.74
C GLY A 129 31.74 -10.62 -21.05
N HIS A 130 30.62 -9.94 -20.83
CA HIS A 130 29.39 -10.56 -20.31
C HIS A 130 28.21 -10.13 -21.17
N ALA A 131 27.74 -11.02 -22.06
CA ALA A 131 26.46 -10.84 -22.73
C ALA A 131 25.36 -10.70 -21.66
N HIS A 132 24.41 -9.77 -21.82
CA HIS A 132 23.30 -9.64 -20.88
C HIS A 132 22.49 -10.95 -20.91
N PRO A 133 22.48 -11.76 -19.83
CA PRO A 133 21.96 -13.13 -19.87
C PRO A 133 20.46 -13.21 -20.23
N MET A 134 19.75 -12.08 -20.16
CA MET A 134 18.31 -11.98 -20.41
C MET A 134 17.96 -11.14 -21.65
N ALA A 135 18.94 -10.75 -22.49
CA ALA A 135 18.71 -9.82 -23.60
C ALA A 135 17.56 -10.22 -24.54
N THR A 136 17.45 -11.52 -24.85
CA THR A 136 16.38 -12.03 -25.72
C THR A 136 15.02 -11.93 -25.06
N LEU A 137 14.95 -12.17 -23.73
CA LEU A 137 13.74 -12.00 -22.94
C LEU A 137 13.31 -10.53 -22.83
N ASP A 138 14.27 -9.63 -22.62
CA ASP A 138 14.03 -8.19 -22.56
C ASP A 138 13.50 -7.65 -23.90
N ALA A 139 14.07 -8.13 -25.01
CA ALA A 139 13.61 -7.79 -26.35
C ALA A 139 12.17 -8.29 -26.59
N LEU A 140 11.82 -9.46 -26.08
CA LEU A 140 10.46 -9.98 -26.13
C LEU A 140 9.49 -9.12 -25.32
N TYR A 141 9.82 -8.76 -24.09
CA TYR A 141 9.00 -7.86 -23.27
C TYR A 141 8.85 -6.48 -23.92
N SER A 142 9.93 -5.92 -24.46
CA SER A 142 9.93 -4.68 -25.22
C SER A 142 8.94 -4.74 -26.38
N ARG A 143 8.96 -5.86 -27.13
CA ARG A 143 8.04 -6.05 -28.24
C ARG A 143 6.59 -6.12 -27.79
N ILE A 144 6.31 -6.83 -26.71
CA ILE A 144 4.93 -6.98 -26.18
C ILE A 144 4.40 -5.59 -25.78
N LEU A 145 5.19 -4.82 -25.02
CA LEU A 145 4.81 -3.47 -24.60
C LEU A 145 4.69 -2.50 -25.79
N SER A 146 5.49 -2.65 -26.85
CA SER A 146 5.40 -1.80 -28.05
C SER A 146 4.12 -1.99 -28.86
N GLN A 147 3.36 -3.06 -28.60
CA GLN A 147 2.08 -3.32 -29.28
C GLN A 147 0.89 -2.71 -28.56
N VAL A 148 1.10 -2.19 -27.35
CA VAL A 148 0.09 -1.43 -26.63
C VAL A 148 -0.20 -0.17 -27.45
N PRO A 149 -1.46 0.06 -27.86
CA PRO A 149 -1.85 1.26 -28.60
C PRO A 149 -1.53 2.53 -27.80
N ASN A 150 -1.12 3.61 -28.48
CA ASN A 150 -0.71 4.86 -27.82
C ASN A 150 -1.82 5.51 -26.98
N ASP A 151 -3.08 5.31 -27.39
CA ASP A 151 -4.30 5.73 -26.68
C ASP A 151 -4.50 4.99 -25.36
N CYS A 152 -4.05 3.74 -25.25
CA CYS A 152 -4.14 2.94 -24.01
C CYS A 152 -2.83 2.90 -23.21
N LEU A 153 -1.74 3.49 -23.73
CA LEU A 153 -0.40 3.36 -23.14
C LEU A 153 -0.29 4.00 -21.76
N HIS A 154 -0.96 5.14 -21.55
CA HIS A 154 -0.98 5.83 -20.26
C HIS A 154 -1.59 4.93 -19.17
N GLU A 155 -2.78 4.38 -19.44
CA GLU A 155 -3.47 3.49 -18.51
C GLU A 155 -2.76 2.16 -18.31
N THR A 156 -2.13 1.64 -19.36
CA THR A 156 -1.27 0.46 -19.27
C THR A 156 -0.12 0.66 -18.29
N ARG A 157 0.52 1.84 -18.33
CA ARG A 157 1.60 2.18 -17.40
C ARG A 157 1.09 2.26 -15.97
N ARG A 158 -0.03 2.95 -15.73
CA ARG A 158 -0.66 3.07 -14.41
C ARG A 158 -1.02 1.70 -13.82
N LEU A 159 -1.61 0.82 -14.63
CA LEU A 159 -1.91 -0.56 -14.23
C LEU A 159 -0.66 -1.35 -13.87
N LEU A 160 0.39 -1.28 -14.71
CA LEU A 160 1.64 -1.99 -14.46
C LEU A 160 2.35 -1.49 -13.19
N LEU A 161 2.32 -0.18 -12.91
CA LEU A 161 2.85 0.39 -11.66
C LEU A 161 2.18 -0.25 -10.44
N LEU A 162 0.85 -0.37 -10.43
CA LEU A 162 0.14 -0.98 -9.29
C LEU A 162 0.43 -2.48 -9.16
N VAL A 163 0.36 -3.23 -10.27
CA VAL A 163 0.64 -4.68 -10.24
C VAL A 163 2.06 -4.96 -9.72
N LEU A 164 3.02 -4.15 -10.16
CA LEU A 164 4.40 -4.22 -9.70
C LEU A 164 4.63 -3.55 -8.34
N SER A 165 3.69 -2.83 -7.77
CA SER A 165 3.72 -2.42 -6.36
C SER A 165 3.15 -3.49 -5.43
N GLY A 166 2.70 -4.63 -5.98
CA GLY A 166 2.20 -5.77 -5.21
C GLY A 166 0.66 -5.82 -5.10
N TYR A 167 -0.04 -4.87 -5.71
CA TYR A 167 -1.49 -4.94 -5.82
C TYR A 167 -1.86 -6.06 -6.79
N SER A 168 -2.77 -6.93 -6.38
CA SER A 168 -3.17 -8.08 -7.21
C SER A 168 -4.69 -8.26 -7.34
N ALA A 169 -5.49 -7.68 -6.44
CA ALA A 169 -6.93 -7.72 -6.56
C ALA A 169 -7.38 -6.83 -7.74
N LEU A 170 -7.85 -7.46 -8.82
CA LEU A 170 -8.24 -6.73 -10.03
C LEU A 170 -9.37 -5.69 -9.78
N PRO A 171 -10.42 -5.98 -8.98
CA PRO A 171 -11.43 -4.98 -8.67
C PRO A 171 -10.85 -3.76 -7.94
N PHE A 172 -9.94 -3.98 -6.99
CA PHE A 172 -9.27 -2.88 -6.30
C PHE A 172 -8.46 -2.02 -7.27
N ILE A 173 -7.62 -2.64 -8.12
CA ILE A 173 -6.80 -1.92 -9.12
C ILE A 173 -7.70 -1.07 -10.03
N CYS A 174 -8.78 -1.66 -10.53
CA CYS A 174 -9.74 -0.99 -11.39
C CYS A 174 -10.40 0.21 -10.69
N ASN A 175 -10.91 -0.03 -9.48
CA ASN A 175 -11.54 1.01 -8.67
C ASN A 175 -10.57 2.11 -8.26
N TRP A 176 -9.31 1.77 -7.95
CA TRP A 176 -8.27 2.72 -7.53
C TRP A 176 -7.83 3.61 -8.69
N LEU A 177 -7.70 3.06 -9.89
CA LEU A 177 -7.38 3.82 -11.11
C LEU A 177 -8.56 4.62 -11.68
N GLY A 178 -9.78 4.31 -11.23
CA GLY A 178 -11.00 4.93 -11.76
C GLY A 178 -11.39 4.43 -13.15
N MET A 179 -10.99 3.21 -13.51
CA MET A 179 -11.23 2.63 -14.83
C MET A 179 -12.52 1.81 -14.83
N THR A 180 -13.23 1.75 -15.95
CA THR A 180 -14.33 0.79 -16.08
C THR A 180 -13.81 -0.63 -16.35
N LEU A 181 -14.69 -1.63 -16.25
CA LEU A 181 -14.38 -3.00 -16.62
C LEU A 181 -13.91 -3.10 -18.08
N ASP A 182 -14.55 -2.37 -18.98
CA ASP A 182 -14.21 -2.40 -20.41
C ASP A 182 -12.83 -1.76 -20.66
N ASP A 183 -12.53 -0.64 -20.00
CA ASP A 183 -11.24 0.04 -20.14
C ASP A 183 -10.09 -0.85 -19.65
N ILE A 184 -10.25 -1.48 -18.48
CA ILE A 184 -9.20 -2.31 -17.90
C ILE A 184 -8.96 -3.58 -18.72
N TYR A 185 -10.00 -4.23 -19.23
CA TYR A 185 -9.83 -5.40 -20.09
C TYR A 185 -9.30 -5.04 -21.48
N GLY A 186 -9.58 -3.84 -21.98
CA GLY A 186 -8.96 -3.28 -23.19
C GLY A 186 -7.44 -3.16 -23.04
N VAL A 187 -6.96 -2.69 -21.88
CA VAL A 187 -5.53 -2.63 -21.54
C VAL A 187 -4.93 -4.02 -21.35
N LEU A 188 -5.55 -4.85 -20.50
CA LEU A 188 -5.03 -6.17 -20.12
C LEU A 188 -4.88 -7.12 -21.31
N HIS A 189 -5.73 -6.97 -22.32
CA HIS A 189 -5.66 -7.71 -23.57
C HIS A 189 -4.25 -7.77 -24.18
N HIS A 190 -3.52 -6.65 -24.18
CA HIS A 190 -2.17 -6.56 -24.74
C HIS A 190 -1.08 -7.20 -23.85
N LEU A 191 -1.43 -7.57 -22.62
CA LEU A 191 -0.49 -8.03 -21.59
C LEU A 191 -0.66 -9.52 -21.23
N HIS A 192 -1.52 -10.27 -21.92
CA HIS A 192 -1.83 -11.68 -21.59
C HIS A 192 -0.61 -12.62 -21.61
N SER A 193 0.43 -12.28 -22.38
CA SER A 193 1.66 -13.06 -22.46
C SER A 193 2.59 -12.82 -21.28
N ILE A 194 2.38 -11.76 -20.49
CA ILE A 194 3.23 -11.34 -19.36
C ILE A 194 2.48 -11.30 -18.02
N LEU A 195 1.16 -11.16 -18.03
CA LEU A 195 0.29 -11.18 -16.86
C LEU A 195 -0.62 -12.40 -16.85
N ASN A 196 -0.86 -12.94 -15.66
CA ASN A 196 -1.95 -13.85 -15.40
C ASN A 196 -3.24 -13.05 -15.23
N ILE A 197 -4.09 -13.07 -16.26
CA ILE A 197 -5.32 -12.26 -16.30
C ILE A 197 -6.51 -13.16 -15.98
N PRO A 198 -7.26 -12.90 -14.89
CA PRO A 198 -8.48 -13.64 -14.63
C PRO A 198 -9.55 -13.31 -15.68
N SER A 199 -10.37 -14.29 -16.01
CA SER A 199 -11.51 -14.07 -16.92
C SER A 199 -12.54 -13.15 -16.26
N PRO A 200 -13.36 -12.41 -17.02
CA PRO A 200 -14.38 -11.53 -16.45
C PRO A 200 -15.29 -12.21 -15.42
N GLU A 201 -15.60 -13.50 -15.63
CA GLU A 201 -16.44 -14.30 -14.73
C GLU A 201 -15.76 -14.60 -13.38
N THR A 202 -14.43 -14.66 -13.36
CA THR A 202 -13.63 -14.99 -12.17
C THR A 202 -12.89 -13.79 -11.58
N ALA A 203 -12.99 -12.63 -12.22
CA ALA A 203 -12.23 -11.43 -11.90
C ALA A 203 -12.44 -10.92 -10.47
N HIS A 204 -13.61 -11.16 -9.89
CA HIS A 204 -13.94 -10.74 -8.52
C HIS A 204 -13.12 -11.43 -7.43
N SER A 205 -12.59 -12.63 -7.71
CA SER A 205 -11.76 -13.42 -6.80
C SER A 205 -10.39 -13.75 -7.40
N GLY A 206 -10.16 -13.38 -8.66
CA GLY A 206 -8.92 -13.59 -9.37
C GLY A 206 -7.86 -12.54 -9.03
N SER A 207 -6.61 -12.99 -8.98
CA SER A 207 -5.44 -12.13 -8.83
C SER A 207 -4.78 -11.84 -10.17
N LEU A 208 -4.56 -10.56 -10.45
CA LEU A 208 -3.73 -10.08 -11.54
C LEU A 208 -2.26 -10.09 -11.07
N THR A 209 -1.44 -10.96 -11.65
CA THR A 209 -0.03 -11.09 -11.25
C THR A 209 0.89 -11.21 -12.46
N PRO A 210 2.16 -10.76 -12.36
CA PRO A 210 3.17 -11.10 -13.36
C PRO A 210 3.36 -12.61 -13.44
N LEU A 211 3.48 -13.16 -14.65
CA LEU A 211 3.73 -14.59 -14.86
C LEU A 211 5.12 -15.00 -14.40
N HIS A 212 6.10 -14.11 -14.57
CA HIS A 212 7.49 -14.35 -14.24
C HIS A 212 8.05 -13.20 -13.40
N LYS A 213 8.81 -13.54 -12.35
CA LYS A 213 9.49 -12.55 -11.50
C LYS A 213 10.41 -11.62 -12.32
N LEU A 214 11.07 -12.17 -13.34
CA LEU A 214 11.96 -11.44 -14.24
C LEU A 214 11.28 -10.27 -14.99
N PHE A 215 9.96 -10.29 -15.14
CA PHE A 215 9.26 -9.16 -15.77
C PHE A 215 9.31 -7.89 -14.90
N ARG A 216 9.27 -8.04 -13.57
CA ARG A 216 9.49 -6.92 -12.64
C ARG A 216 10.91 -6.39 -12.80
N ASP A 217 11.89 -7.29 -12.77
CA ASP A 217 13.31 -6.94 -12.86
C ASP A 217 13.60 -6.19 -14.17
N TYR A 218 13.05 -6.67 -15.29
CA TYR A 218 13.08 -5.98 -16.59
C TYR A 218 12.52 -4.55 -16.51
N LEU A 219 11.34 -4.35 -15.92
CA LEU A 219 10.74 -3.02 -15.85
C LEU A 219 11.49 -2.06 -14.90
N GLN A 220 12.19 -2.58 -13.89
CA GLN A 220 13.03 -1.79 -12.98
C GLN A 220 14.38 -1.41 -13.62
N ASP A 221 15.03 -2.33 -14.33
CA ASP A 221 16.34 -2.11 -14.96
C ASP A 221 16.24 -1.31 -16.29
N PHE A 222 15.12 -1.44 -17.02
CA PHE A 222 14.93 -0.84 -18.34
C PHE A 222 14.09 0.46 -18.33
N GLY A 223 14.41 1.38 -17.41
CA GLY A 223 14.04 2.80 -17.56
C GLY A 223 14.53 3.45 -18.87
N ARG A 224 15.35 2.73 -19.64
CA ARG A 224 15.92 3.11 -20.95
C ARG A 224 14.93 3.08 -22.13
N LEU A 225 13.79 2.39 -22.02
CA LEU A 225 12.79 2.36 -23.09
C LEU A 225 11.76 3.50 -23.02
N GLY A 226 11.91 4.43 -22.07
CA GLY A 226 10.97 5.54 -21.88
C GLY A 226 9.57 5.10 -21.45
N VAL A 227 9.43 3.85 -20.97
CA VAL A 227 8.18 3.34 -20.39
C VAL A 227 7.99 3.90 -18.98
N PHE A 228 9.04 3.89 -18.17
CA PHE A 228 9.12 4.50 -16.85
C PHE A 228 10.48 5.21 -16.75
N THR A 229 10.51 6.49 -16.39
CA THR A 229 11.77 7.23 -16.16
C THR A 229 12.30 6.99 -14.75
N ASP A 230 11.37 6.79 -13.81
CA ASP A 230 11.61 6.43 -12.42
C ASP A 230 10.36 5.70 -11.93
N PHE A 231 10.47 4.38 -11.75
CA PHE A 231 9.34 3.52 -11.36
C PHE A 231 8.78 3.90 -9.97
N GLU A 232 9.65 4.22 -9.01
CA GLU A 232 9.24 4.53 -7.64
C GLU A 232 8.57 5.90 -7.56
N CYS A 233 9.14 6.90 -8.25
CA CYS A 233 8.57 8.24 -8.32
C CYS A 233 7.20 8.23 -9.04
N GLN A 234 7.10 7.57 -10.19
CA GLN A 234 5.82 7.48 -10.92
C GLN A 234 4.76 6.68 -10.16
N GLY A 235 5.16 5.62 -9.44
CA GLY A 235 4.25 4.89 -8.56
C GLY A 235 3.73 5.78 -7.41
N THR A 236 4.59 6.60 -6.84
CA THR A 236 4.24 7.59 -5.82
C THR A 236 3.27 8.64 -6.36
N GLU A 237 3.57 9.26 -7.50
CA GLU A 237 2.70 10.24 -8.15
C GLU A 237 1.31 9.66 -8.45
N LEU A 238 1.25 8.42 -8.96
CA LEU A 238 0.00 7.72 -9.21
C LEU A 238 -0.81 7.50 -7.93
N HIS A 239 -0.17 7.10 -6.83
CA HIS A 239 -0.86 6.94 -5.56
C HIS A 239 -1.44 8.26 -5.06
N ILE A 240 -0.71 9.37 -5.17
CA ILE A 240 -1.18 10.70 -4.79
C ILE A 240 -2.39 11.12 -5.64
N GLU A 241 -2.33 10.92 -6.96
CA GLU A 241 -3.43 11.23 -7.89
C GLU A 241 -4.70 10.45 -7.52
N CYS A 242 -4.58 9.14 -7.31
CA CYS A 242 -5.72 8.30 -6.93
C CYS A 242 -6.28 8.67 -5.56
N MET A 243 -5.41 8.92 -4.57
CA MET A 243 -5.81 9.40 -3.24
C MET A 243 -6.59 10.72 -3.34
N GLN A 244 -6.10 11.69 -4.11
CA GLN A 244 -6.78 12.97 -4.33
C GLN A 244 -8.18 12.78 -4.91
N ARG A 245 -8.33 11.90 -5.91
CA ARG A 245 -9.65 11.57 -6.47
C ARG A 245 -10.60 11.03 -5.41
N ILE A 246 -10.16 10.05 -4.62
CA ILE A 246 -10.98 9.44 -3.56
C ILE A 246 -11.38 10.48 -2.50
N PHE A 247 -10.44 11.30 -2.04
CA PHE A 247 -10.72 12.34 -1.07
C PHE A 247 -11.63 13.45 -1.59
N ASN A 248 -11.49 13.83 -2.86
CA ASN A 248 -12.40 14.79 -3.48
C ASN A 248 -13.82 14.20 -3.58
N GLU A 249 -13.98 12.93 -3.96
CA GLU A 249 -15.30 12.26 -3.96
C GLU A 249 -15.95 12.25 -2.57
N VAL A 250 -15.16 12.03 -1.52
CA VAL A 250 -15.64 12.09 -0.14
C VAL A 250 -16.02 13.53 0.23
N SER A 251 -15.15 14.50 -0.01
CA SER A 251 -15.38 15.90 0.31
C SER A 251 -16.64 16.45 -0.37
N ASP A 252 -16.83 16.17 -1.66
CA ASP A 252 -17.92 16.73 -2.47
C ASP A 252 -19.29 16.15 -2.10
N LYS A 253 -19.35 14.90 -1.61
CA LYS A 253 -20.62 14.19 -1.35
C LYS A 253 -20.98 14.13 0.14
N HIS A 254 -20.01 14.30 1.04
CA HIS A 254 -20.22 14.21 2.49
C HIS A 254 -21.04 15.37 3.05
N GLU A 255 -20.95 16.57 2.46
CA GLU A 255 -21.75 17.75 2.86
C GLU A 255 -23.28 17.50 2.80
N HIS A 256 -23.72 16.40 2.18
CA HIS A 256 -25.14 16.11 1.95
C HIS A 256 -25.68 14.86 2.66
N ASN A 257 -24.86 14.04 3.30
CA ASN A 257 -25.32 12.79 3.92
C ASN A 257 -24.67 12.51 5.29
N LEU A 258 -25.51 12.22 6.30
CA LEU A 258 -25.12 11.67 7.60
C LEU A 258 -24.63 10.19 7.52
N SER A 259 -24.16 9.74 6.35
CA SER A 259 -23.67 8.37 6.13
C SER A 259 -22.16 8.28 6.34
N ALA A 260 -21.63 7.06 6.51
CA ALA A 260 -20.20 6.82 6.68
C ALA A 260 -19.40 7.42 5.49
N PRO A 261 -18.22 8.03 5.70
CA PRO A 261 -17.43 8.68 4.63
C PRO A 261 -17.19 7.77 3.42
N THR A 262 -16.98 6.48 3.67
CA THR A 262 -16.72 5.48 2.63
C THR A 262 -17.88 5.34 1.65
N SER A 263 -19.12 5.54 2.09
CA SER A 263 -20.32 5.47 1.23
C SER A 263 -20.35 6.54 0.12
N CYS A 264 -19.56 7.61 0.24
CA CYS A 264 -19.42 8.64 -0.79
C CYS A 264 -18.62 8.15 -2.01
N ILE A 265 -17.74 7.18 -1.83
CA ILE A 265 -16.85 6.69 -2.87
C ILE A 265 -17.67 5.89 -3.89
N SER A 266 -17.47 6.14 -5.17
CA SER A 266 -18.17 5.44 -6.26
C SER A 266 -17.22 4.45 -6.95
N PRO A 267 -17.30 3.14 -6.63
CA PRO A 267 -16.51 2.12 -7.33
C PRO A 267 -16.79 2.13 -8.83
N SER A 268 -15.74 2.09 -9.64
CA SER A 268 -15.82 2.06 -11.11
C SER A 268 -16.14 0.66 -11.63
N TRP A 269 -15.85 -0.38 -10.85
CA TRP A 269 -16.16 -1.76 -11.16
C TRP A 269 -17.64 -2.08 -10.92
N ASP A 270 -18.40 -2.37 -11.99
CA ASP A 270 -19.77 -2.86 -11.83
C ASP A 270 -19.77 -4.34 -11.48
N TYR A 271 -20.13 -4.63 -10.23
CA TYR A 271 -20.22 -5.99 -9.75
C TYR A 271 -21.52 -6.65 -10.19
N HIS A 272 -21.40 -7.54 -11.18
CA HIS A 272 -22.47 -8.44 -11.60
C HIS A 272 -22.32 -9.81 -10.92
N MET A 273 -22.70 -9.94 -9.64
CA MET A 273 -23.00 -11.27 -9.12
C MET A 273 -24.44 -11.67 -9.45
N SER A 274 -24.62 -12.94 -9.83
CA SER A 274 -25.92 -13.60 -9.92
C SER A 274 -26.49 -14.00 -8.55
N GLN A 275 -25.90 -13.52 -7.45
CA GLN A 275 -26.29 -13.80 -6.07
C GLN A 275 -26.81 -12.50 -5.42
N GLY A 276 -27.76 -12.65 -4.48
CA GLY A 276 -28.65 -11.64 -3.89
C GLY A 276 -28.17 -10.18 -3.75
N TYR A 277 -29.14 -9.26 -3.66
CA TYR A 277 -28.90 -7.82 -3.45
C TYR A 277 -27.97 -7.52 -2.25
N ASP A 278 -28.13 -8.25 -1.14
CA ASP A 278 -27.34 -8.04 0.08
C ASP A 278 -25.85 -8.37 -0.12
N ASP A 279 -25.53 -9.39 -0.93
CA ASP A 279 -24.14 -9.76 -1.23
C ASP A 279 -23.44 -8.67 -2.06
N ARG A 280 -24.19 -8.05 -2.99
CA ARG A 280 -23.69 -6.92 -3.78
C ARG A 280 -23.40 -5.71 -2.90
N GLN A 281 -24.29 -5.35 -1.96
CA GLN A 281 -24.07 -4.21 -1.08
C GLN A 281 -22.88 -4.43 -0.14
N ASN A 282 -22.77 -5.62 0.44
CA ASN A 282 -21.62 -5.99 1.27
C ASN A 282 -20.30 -5.93 0.49
N TRP A 283 -20.31 -6.35 -0.78
CA TRP A 283 -19.14 -6.26 -1.64
C TRP A 283 -18.77 -4.80 -1.96
N ILE A 284 -19.74 -3.97 -2.31
CA ILE A 284 -19.53 -2.54 -2.60
C ILE A 284 -18.92 -1.85 -1.37
N GLN A 285 -19.48 -2.09 -0.19
CA GLN A 285 -19.00 -1.51 1.06
C GLN A 285 -17.52 -1.87 1.30
N ARG A 286 -17.14 -3.15 1.14
CA ARG A 286 -15.73 -3.56 1.27
C ARG A 286 -14.82 -2.83 0.29
N GLN A 287 -15.25 -2.66 -0.96
CA GLN A 287 -14.46 -1.92 -1.95
C GLN A 287 -14.31 -0.44 -1.55
N GLN A 288 -15.38 0.19 -1.09
CA GLN A 288 -15.33 1.58 -0.61
C GLN A 288 -14.37 1.73 0.58
N ASP A 289 -14.46 0.81 1.55
CA ASP A 289 -13.60 0.80 2.72
C ASP A 289 -12.13 0.58 2.33
N ASP A 290 -11.82 -0.37 1.44
CA ASP A 290 -10.46 -0.64 0.97
C ASP A 290 -9.85 0.59 0.24
N LEU A 291 -10.65 1.27 -0.60
CA LEU A 291 -10.22 2.49 -1.30
C LEU A 291 -9.94 3.63 -0.34
N TYR A 292 -10.83 3.84 0.63
CA TYR A 292 -10.67 4.88 1.64
C TYR A 292 -9.47 4.62 2.55
N ALA A 293 -9.29 3.38 3.00
CA ALA A 293 -8.12 2.95 3.77
C ALA A 293 -6.83 3.22 3.00
N CYS A 294 -6.78 2.86 1.71
CA CYS A 294 -5.61 3.10 0.87
C CYS A 294 -5.32 4.61 0.71
N ALA A 295 -6.35 5.43 0.49
CA ALA A 295 -6.19 6.89 0.41
C ALA A 295 -5.65 7.51 1.71
N MET A 296 -6.19 7.10 2.86
CA MET A 296 -5.65 7.52 4.16
C MET A 296 -4.18 7.10 4.31
N PHE A 297 -3.81 5.91 3.82
CA PHE A 297 -2.46 5.36 4.01
C PHE A 297 -1.46 6.13 3.18
N THR A 298 -1.81 6.34 1.91
CA THR A 298 -1.06 7.16 0.97
C THR A 298 -0.85 8.56 1.56
N PHE A 299 -1.91 9.23 2.01
CA PHE A 299 -1.78 10.56 2.62
C PHE A 299 -0.79 10.57 3.79
N TRP A 300 -0.98 9.64 4.74
CA TRP A 300 -0.15 9.55 5.93
C TRP A 300 1.33 9.28 5.59
N ALA A 301 1.59 8.35 4.68
CA ALA A 301 2.94 8.01 4.24
C ALA A 301 3.66 9.20 3.56
N HIS A 302 2.97 9.97 2.73
CA HIS A 302 3.57 11.14 2.05
C HIS A 302 3.72 12.33 2.99
N PHE A 303 2.73 12.58 3.86
CA PHE A 303 2.80 13.65 4.86
C PHE A 303 4.00 13.47 5.79
N THR A 304 4.22 12.26 6.31
CA THR A 304 5.34 11.97 7.22
C THR A 304 6.72 12.07 6.55
N LYS A 305 6.80 11.85 5.23
CA LYS A 305 8.00 12.10 4.43
C LYS A 305 8.26 13.59 4.13
N GLY A 306 7.31 14.47 4.46
CA GLY A 306 7.40 15.90 4.18
C GLY A 306 7.12 16.25 2.71
N GLU A 307 6.42 15.37 2.00
CA GLU A 307 6.02 15.60 0.61
C GLU A 307 4.77 16.51 0.55
N ALA A 308 4.61 17.25 -0.54
CA ALA A 308 3.53 18.22 -0.69
C ALA A 308 2.18 17.51 -0.94
N VAL A 309 1.43 17.27 0.13
CA VAL A 309 0.02 16.84 0.09
C VAL A 309 -0.90 17.97 0.56
N PRO A 310 -2.11 18.11 -0.01
CA PRO A 310 -3.04 19.16 0.42
C PRO A 310 -3.43 19.01 1.90
N ILE A 311 -3.02 19.97 2.72
CA ILE A 311 -3.17 19.91 4.18
C ILE A 311 -4.63 19.83 4.64
N HIS A 312 -5.59 20.33 3.86
CA HIS A 312 -7.01 20.29 4.21
C HIS A 312 -7.58 18.86 4.25
N TYR A 313 -6.94 17.89 3.58
CA TYR A 313 -7.38 16.48 3.63
C TYR A 313 -7.30 15.86 5.02
N TRP A 314 -6.56 16.46 5.95
CA TRP A 314 -6.64 16.09 7.36
C TRP A 314 -8.06 16.12 7.93
N LYS A 315 -8.95 16.97 7.41
CA LYS A 315 -10.36 17.02 7.83
C LYS A 315 -11.15 15.80 7.37
N LEU A 316 -10.66 15.09 6.36
CA LEU A 316 -11.29 13.91 5.77
C LEU A 316 -10.84 12.61 6.45
N PHE A 317 -9.95 12.65 7.44
CA PHE A 317 -9.54 11.44 8.14
C PHE A 317 -10.68 10.96 9.04
N ASP A 318 -11.10 9.70 8.93
CA ASP A 318 -11.94 9.06 9.93
C ASP A 318 -11.04 8.26 10.87
N MET A 319 -10.87 8.79 12.07
CA MET A 319 -9.92 8.25 13.03
C MET A 319 -10.40 6.94 13.65
N ARG A 320 -11.72 6.68 13.66
CA ARG A 320 -12.27 5.41 14.13
C ARG A 320 -12.08 4.32 13.08
N PHE A 321 -12.34 4.65 11.82
CA PHE A 321 -12.12 3.76 10.69
C PHE A 321 -10.66 3.28 10.60
N ARG A 322 -9.69 4.20 10.78
CA ARG A 322 -8.24 3.87 10.79
C ARG A 322 -7.90 2.75 11.77
N CYS A 323 -8.50 2.75 12.95
CA CYS A 323 -8.18 1.79 13.98
C CYS A 323 -8.82 0.41 13.75
N GLU A 324 -10.00 0.35 13.12
CA GLU A 324 -10.65 -0.92 12.76
C GLU A 324 -9.83 -1.72 11.74
N TYR A 325 -9.07 -1.02 10.89
CA TYR A 325 -8.19 -1.58 9.88
C TYR A 325 -6.76 -1.93 10.36
N GLY A 326 -6.51 -1.92 11.69
CA GLY A 326 -5.27 -2.45 12.28
C GLY A 326 -4.05 -1.52 12.15
N TRP A 327 -4.27 -0.21 12.04
CA TRP A 327 -3.17 0.76 12.06
C TRP A 327 -2.84 1.12 13.51
N ASP A 328 -2.00 0.30 14.12
CA ASP A 328 -1.83 0.27 15.58
C ASP A 328 -1.10 1.49 16.17
N ASN A 329 -0.50 2.37 15.37
CA ASN A 329 0.19 3.55 15.88
C ASN A 329 -0.64 4.84 15.72
N MET A 330 -1.71 4.95 16.51
CA MET A 330 -2.49 6.19 16.67
C MET A 330 -1.67 7.31 17.30
N TRP A 331 -0.70 6.92 18.13
CA TRP A 331 0.17 7.83 18.82
C TRP A 331 1.00 8.71 17.88
N ASP A 332 1.55 8.14 16.80
CA ASP A 332 2.29 8.94 15.80
C ASP A 332 1.42 10.03 15.17
N VAL A 333 0.14 9.74 14.91
CA VAL A 333 -0.82 10.71 14.34
C VAL A 333 -1.06 11.84 15.31
N VAL A 334 -1.37 11.50 16.55
CA VAL A 334 -1.64 12.46 17.62
C VAL A 334 -0.42 13.36 17.86
N GLN A 335 0.78 12.78 17.96
CA GLN A 335 2.02 13.53 18.10
C GLN A 335 2.29 14.45 16.91
N THR A 336 1.91 14.02 15.70
CA THR A 336 2.12 14.80 14.48
C THR A 336 1.15 15.99 14.42
N VAL A 337 -0.13 15.75 14.70
CA VAL A 337 -1.19 16.77 14.67
C VAL A 337 -0.99 17.82 15.76
N PHE A 338 -0.76 17.38 17.01
CA PHE A 338 -0.58 18.29 18.15
C PHE A 338 0.87 18.70 18.39
N GLY A 339 1.81 18.12 17.63
CA GLY A 339 3.23 18.43 17.70
C GLY A 339 3.54 19.86 17.28
N LYS A 340 4.54 20.46 17.93
CA LYS A 340 4.97 21.86 17.66
C LYS A 340 5.37 22.11 16.21
N LYS A 341 5.77 21.08 15.47
CA LYS A 341 6.25 21.18 14.08
C LYS A 341 5.12 21.58 13.12
N CYS A 342 3.94 20.96 13.25
CA CYS A 342 2.84 21.12 12.28
C CYS A 342 1.65 21.89 12.87
N ARG A 343 1.56 22.05 14.21
CA ARG A 343 0.44 22.73 14.89
C ARG A 343 0.12 24.11 14.31
N PHE A 344 1.13 24.94 14.04
CA PHE A 344 0.92 26.28 13.49
C PHE A 344 0.29 26.25 12.10
N GLU A 345 0.81 25.41 11.20
CA GLU A 345 0.29 25.25 9.84
C GLU A 345 -1.14 24.68 9.84
N LEU A 346 -1.39 23.66 10.68
CA LEU A 346 -2.71 23.06 10.81
C LEU A 346 -3.76 24.01 11.39
N LEU A 347 -3.37 24.91 12.31
CA LEU A 347 -4.23 26.00 12.80
C LEU A 347 -4.52 27.02 11.69
N GLN A 348 -3.50 27.43 10.93
CA GLN A 348 -3.67 28.39 9.82
C GLN A 348 -4.63 27.89 8.74
N HIS A 349 -4.64 26.59 8.47
CA HIS A 349 -5.54 25.97 7.49
C HIS A 349 -6.86 25.47 8.10
N GLY A 350 -7.13 25.79 9.37
CA GLY A 350 -8.38 25.46 10.08
C GLY A 350 -8.62 23.95 10.25
N VAL A 351 -7.57 23.13 10.13
CA VAL A 351 -7.60 21.71 10.46
C VAL A 351 -7.65 21.53 11.97
N LEU A 352 -6.83 22.31 12.68
CA LEU A 352 -6.96 22.54 14.11
C LEU A 352 -7.81 23.79 14.34
N ARG A 353 -8.65 23.76 15.38
CA ARG A 353 -9.50 24.87 15.78
C ARG A 353 -9.24 25.22 17.24
N GLU A 354 -9.25 26.50 17.57
CA GLU A 354 -9.28 26.96 18.96
C GLU A 354 -10.74 27.10 19.39
N ILE A 355 -11.14 26.38 20.43
CA ILE A 355 -12.51 26.41 20.95
C ILE A 355 -12.47 26.71 22.46
N PRO A 356 -13.40 27.51 23.00
CA PRO A 356 -13.44 27.77 24.43
C PRO A 356 -13.76 26.48 25.19
N ILE A 357 -13.03 26.16 26.26
CA ILE A 357 -13.28 24.95 27.06
C ILE A 357 -14.72 24.88 27.58
N GLY A 358 -15.36 26.02 27.86
CA GLY A 358 -16.76 26.11 28.30
C GLY A 358 -17.78 25.60 27.29
N THR A 359 -17.38 25.40 26.02
CA THR A 359 -18.25 24.83 24.96
C THR A 359 -18.27 23.30 24.95
N LEU A 360 -17.34 22.67 25.66
CA LEU A 360 -17.24 21.22 25.74
C LEU A 360 -18.27 20.63 26.71
N ASP A 361 -18.94 19.57 26.31
CA ASP A 361 -19.72 18.71 27.19
C ASP A 361 -18.79 17.65 27.81
N THR A 362 -18.46 17.84 29.08
CA THR A 362 -17.56 16.93 29.82
C THR A 362 -18.14 15.52 30.02
N SER A 363 -19.42 15.30 29.72
CA SER A 363 -20.05 13.97 29.71
C SER A 363 -19.84 13.19 28.41
N LEU A 364 -19.42 13.84 27.32
CA LEU A 364 -19.17 13.21 26.01
C LEU A 364 -17.77 12.59 25.88
N SER A 365 -16.96 12.55 26.95
CA SER A 365 -15.69 11.83 26.96
C SER A 365 -15.94 10.34 26.67
N VAL A 366 -15.42 9.83 25.55
CA VAL A 366 -15.77 8.49 25.05
C VAL A 366 -15.24 7.41 25.99
N GLU A 367 -16.10 6.89 26.86
CA GLU A 367 -15.84 5.72 27.69
C GLU A 367 -15.96 4.43 26.86
N GLY A 368 -14.98 3.52 26.97
CA GLY A 368 -15.16 2.11 26.62
C GLY A 368 -14.94 1.71 25.15
N THR A 369 -14.28 2.53 24.33
CA THR A 369 -13.80 2.11 23.00
C THR A 369 -12.28 1.84 23.05
N ARG A 370 -11.72 1.06 22.12
CA ARG A 370 -10.24 0.92 21.99
C ARG A 370 -9.53 2.24 21.65
N TYR A 371 -10.28 3.33 21.54
CA TYR A 371 -9.85 4.65 21.05
C TYR A 371 -9.92 5.72 22.16
N SER A 372 -10.10 5.29 23.41
CA SER A 372 -10.30 6.12 24.60
C SER A 372 -9.02 6.47 25.36
N GLU A 373 -7.84 6.21 24.78
CA GLU A 373 -6.58 6.55 25.42
C GLU A 373 -6.47 8.07 25.57
N VAL A 374 -6.32 8.52 26.82
CA VAL A 374 -5.97 9.90 27.15
C VAL A 374 -4.47 9.94 27.37
N TRP A 375 -3.78 10.90 26.77
CA TRP A 375 -2.36 11.09 26.98
C TRP A 375 -2.12 12.37 27.76
N TYR A 376 -1.15 12.36 28.69
CA TYR A 376 -0.72 13.59 29.33
C TYR A 376 0.81 13.77 29.37
N ARG A 377 1.24 15.03 29.44
CA ARG A 377 2.62 15.43 29.74
C ARG A 377 2.62 16.36 30.94
N TYR A 378 3.58 16.16 31.83
CA TYR A 378 3.82 17.02 32.98
C TYR A 378 5.16 17.74 32.85
N LYS A 379 5.19 19.02 33.18
CA LYS A 379 6.41 19.81 33.33
C LYS A 379 6.32 20.64 34.61
N ARG A 380 7.38 20.56 35.42
CA ARG A 380 7.57 21.47 36.56
C ARG A 380 8.69 22.47 36.28
N LEU A 381 8.41 23.75 36.36
CA LEU A 381 9.43 24.80 36.18
C LEU A 381 10.38 24.84 37.38
N ALA A 382 11.70 24.80 37.12
CA ALA A 382 12.73 24.88 38.15
C ALA A 382 12.84 26.31 38.72
N VAL A 383 13.28 26.40 39.98
CA VAL A 383 13.60 27.67 40.65
C VAL A 383 15.01 28.07 40.24
N GLU A 384 15.25 29.34 39.87
CA GLU A 384 16.60 29.90 39.96
C GLU A 384 16.94 29.99 41.45
N ASP A 385 17.73 29.05 41.97
CA ASP A 385 18.05 28.96 43.40
C ASP A 385 18.77 30.24 43.89
N PRO A 386 18.29 30.92 44.94
CA PRO A 386 19.19 31.62 45.85
C PRO A 386 19.93 30.58 46.71
N PRO A 387 21.14 30.87 47.20
CA PRO A 387 21.95 29.86 47.87
C PRO A 387 21.29 29.40 49.17
N SER A 388 21.14 28.08 49.33
CA SER A 388 21.99 27.48 50.36
C SER A 388 21.62 27.73 51.82
N ASP A 389 20.51 27.23 52.38
CA ASP A 389 20.55 26.51 53.66
C ASP A 389 19.20 25.96 54.19
N CYS A 390 19.33 24.82 54.90
CA CYS A 390 18.41 24.16 55.82
C CYS A 390 17.44 23.08 55.30
N THR A 391 17.76 21.82 55.63
CA THR A 391 16.87 20.65 55.81
C THR A 391 16.63 20.38 57.30
N PRO A 392 15.78 19.42 57.75
CA PRO A 392 14.53 18.85 57.20
C PRO A 392 13.40 18.77 58.26
N ALA A 393 12.14 18.50 57.84
CA ALA A 393 11.19 17.73 58.67
C ALA A 393 10.05 17.17 57.80
N ASP A 394 10.12 15.86 57.63
CA ASP A 394 9.08 15.00 57.06
C ASP A 394 8.02 14.73 58.13
N ASN A 395 6.73 14.87 57.79
CA ASN A 395 5.60 14.20 58.44
C ASN A 395 4.31 14.43 57.61
N SER A 396 4.08 13.47 56.72
CA SER A 396 2.85 13.21 55.95
C SER A 396 1.58 13.11 56.83
N PRO A 397 0.36 13.31 56.31
CA PRO A 397 -0.26 12.27 55.47
C PRO A 397 -1.12 12.82 54.31
N LEU A 398 -0.93 12.26 53.12
CA LEU A 398 -2.02 12.04 52.14
C LEU A 398 -1.52 11.01 51.12
N GLN A 399 -1.85 9.76 51.42
CA GLN A 399 -1.97 8.70 50.43
C GLN A 399 -3.13 9.08 49.50
N ASP A 400 -2.80 9.43 48.26
CA ASP A 400 -3.27 8.70 47.09
C ASP A 400 -2.34 9.04 45.91
N ARG A 401 -1.62 8.02 45.45
CA ARG A 401 -0.50 8.15 44.50
C ARG A 401 -1.02 8.30 43.08
N TRP A 402 -0.51 9.31 42.38
CA TRP A 402 -0.14 9.19 40.97
C TRP A 402 1.25 9.81 40.80
N ARG A 403 2.27 8.97 40.55
CA ARG A 403 3.59 9.42 40.10
C ARG A 403 3.94 8.62 38.84
N PRO A 404 4.40 9.32 37.82
CA PRO A 404 5.65 8.94 37.16
C PRO A 404 6.72 9.91 37.66
N ASP A 405 7.65 9.39 38.45
CA ASP A 405 8.83 10.11 38.88
C ASP A 405 9.99 9.16 38.64
N ASP A 406 10.82 9.46 37.65
CA ASP A 406 12.25 9.56 37.89
C ASP A 406 12.97 10.04 36.63
N ARG A 407 13.61 11.20 36.77
CA ARG A 407 14.92 11.58 36.23
C ARG A 407 15.38 10.78 34.99
N HIS A 408 15.29 11.41 33.82
CA HIS A 408 16.39 11.65 32.86
C HIS A 408 15.79 11.93 31.49
N ASN A 409 16.37 12.94 30.84
CA ASN A 409 16.23 13.34 29.44
C ASN A 409 15.01 14.19 29.08
N GLU A 410 15.33 15.28 28.39
CA GLU A 410 14.48 16.09 27.51
C GLU A 410 13.95 15.26 26.33
N HIS A 411 13.28 14.14 26.64
CA HIS A 411 12.51 13.37 25.67
C HIS A 411 11.05 13.52 26.02
N GLN A 412 10.29 14.06 25.07
CA GLN A 412 8.87 14.37 25.14
C GLN A 412 8.04 13.09 25.22
N ILE A 413 8.04 12.41 26.36
CA ILE A 413 7.27 11.17 26.55
C ILE A 413 5.98 11.54 27.27
N TRP A 414 4.85 11.16 26.68
CA TRP A 414 3.53 11.26 27.30
C TRP A 414 3.28 9.95 28.05
N GLU A 415 2.72 10.04 29.25
CA GLU A 415 2.72 8.91 30.20
C GLU A 415 1.29 8.44 30.50
N GLY A 416 1.02 7.14 30.32
CA GLY A 416 -0.12 6.41 30.89
C GLY A 416 -1.53 6.83 30.48
N GLU A 417 -2.52 6.00 30.86
CA GLU A 417 -3.95 6.33 30.79
C GLU A 417 -4.40 6.94 32.14
N PRO A 418 -4.72 8.23 32.23
CA PRO A 418 -5.41 8.77 33.41
C PRO A 418 -6.82 8.18 33.49
N LYS A 419 -7.30 7.96 34.74
CA LYS A 419 -8.70 7.56 34.95
C LYS A 419 -9.64 8.58 34.31
N VAL A 420 -10.68 8.10 33.62
CA VAL A 420 -11.71 8.94 32.99
C VAL A 420 -12.25 10.01 33.95
N GLU A 421 -12.46 9.64 35.20
CA GLU A 421 -12.92 10.52 36.29
C GLU A 421 -11.98 11.71 36.53
N PHE A 422 -10.67 11.49 36.40
CA PHE A 422 -9.66 12.54 36.54
C PHE A 422 -9.68 13.48 35.34
N THR A 423 -9.77 12.94 34.12
CA THR A 423 -9.85 13.75 32.89
C THR A 423 -11.11 14.63 32.89
N GLN A 424 -12.26 14.07 33.28
CA GLN A 424 -13.50 14.82 33.45
C GLN A 424 -13.37 15.91 34.53
N TYR A 425 -12.77 15.58 35.68
CA TYR A 425 -12.51 16.56 36.74
C TYR A 425 -11.63 17.72 36.25
N VAL A 426 -10.53 17.43 35.54
CA VAL A 426 -9.62 18.45 35.01
C VAL A 426 -10.33 19.39 34.03
N LEU A 427 -11.16 18.85 33.13
CA LEU A 427 -11.96 19.65 32.20
C LEU A 427 -12.98 20.52 32.95
N GLN A 428 -13.73 19.95 33.91
CA GLN A 428 -14.70 20.68 34.72
C GLN A 428 -14.07 21.80 35.54
N GLN A 429 -12.89 21.56 36.12
CA GLN A 429 -12.12 22.60 36.83
C GLN A 429 -11.68 23.73 35.89
N GLY A 430 -11.24 23.39 34.67
CA GLY A 430 -10.92 24.38 33.64
C GLY A 430 -12.12 25.25 33.28
N GLN A 431 -13.26 24.63 33.01
CA GLN A 431 -14.52 25.32 32.69
C GLN A 431 -14.99 26.25 33.80
N MET A 432 -14.93 25.81 35.06
CA MET A 432 -15.36 26.63 36.19
C MET A 432 -14.49 27.87 36.40
N ARG A 433 -13.20 27.81 36.05
CA ARG A 433 -12.25 28.90 36.30
C ARG A 433 -12.17 29.90 35.16
N SER A 434 -12.07 29.39 33.94
CA SER A 434 -11.87 30.19 32.75
C SER A 434 -12.60 29.53 31.58
N PRO A 435 -13.94 29.70 31.48
CA PRO A 435 -14.73 29.07 30.42
C PRO A 435 -14.30 29.51 29.01
N ASP A 436 -13.72 30.71 28.90
CA ASP A 436 -13.19 31.28 27.66
C ASP A 436 -11.77 30.80 27.33
N HIS A 437 -11.14 29.95 28.17
CA HIS A 437 -9.80 29.44 27.91
C HIS A 437 -9.79 28.59 26.63
N PRO A 438 -8.92 28.89 25.65
CA PRO A 438 -8.89 28.16 24.40
C PRO A 438 -8.30 26.76 24.60
N VAL A 439 -8.95 25.77 24.01
CA VAL A 439 -8.40 24.43 23.79
C VAL A 439 -8.25 24.21 22.30
N ILE A 440 -7.26 23.41 21.91
CA ILE A 440 -7.06 23.09 20.50
C ILE A 440 -7.78 21.79 20.19
N ALA A 441 -8.73 21.84 19.27
CA ALA A 441 -9.47 20.70 18.80
C ALA A 441 -9.01 20.30 17.39
N TYR A 442 -8.75 19.01 17.23
CA TYR A 442 -8.79 18.36 15.92
C TYR A 442 -10.16 17.69 15.78
N ILE A 443 -10.88 17.99 14.70
CA ILE A 443 -12.20 17.44 14.40
C ILE A 443 -12.13 16.75 13.04
N ASP A 444 -12.48 15.48 13.06
CA ASP A 444 -12.45 14.56 11.93
C ASP A 444 -13.79 14.57 11.18
N ILE A 445 -13.86 13.89 10.03
CA ILE A 445 -15.03 13.90 9.13
C ILE A 445 -16.32 13.35 9.77
N THR A 446 -16.18 12.58 10.84
CA THR A 446 -17.28 11.98 11.59
C THR A 446 -17.64 12.73 12.88
N ASN A 447 -17.10 13.95 13.04
CA ASN A 447 -17.15 14.76 14.26
C ASN A 447 -16.49 14.09 15.47
N PHE A 448 -15.61 13.12 15.26
CA PHE A 448 -14.76 12.58 16.32
C PHE A 448 -13.38 13.25 16.27
N GLY A 449 -12.58 13.17 17.32
CA GLY A 449 -11.21 13.67 17.30
C GLY A 449 -10.61 13.81 18.69
N TRP A 450 -9.72 14.77 18.87
CA TRP A 450 -9.07 15.03 20.16
C TRP A 450 -9.02 16.52 20.48
N ILE A 451 -8.98 16.81 21.77
CA ILE A 451 -8.67 18.12 22.32
C ILE A 451 -7.32 18.09 23.01
N LEU A 452 -6.49 19.10 22.75
CA LEU A 452 -5.31 19.43 23.52
C LEU A 452 -5.66 20.53 24.51
N TYR A 453 -5.61 20.18 25.80
CA TYR A 453 -5.83 21.11 26.90
C TYR A 453 -4.54 21.31 27.69
N GLU A 454 -4.08 22.56 27.75
CA GLU A 454 -2.95 22.99 28.56
C GLU A 454 -3.47 23.52 29.89
N TYR A 455 -3.11 22.86 30.99
CA TYR A 455 -3.58 23.15 32.35
C TYR A 455 -2.41 23.51 33.27
N THR A 456 -2.50 24.66 33.94
CA THR A 456 -1.58 25.03 35.01
C THR A 456 -2.27 24.85 36.36
N ASP A 457 -1.64 24.14 37.29
CA ASP A 457 -2.20 23.93 38.62
C ASP A 457 -2.24 25.28 39.37
N PRO A 458 -3.40 25.77 39.84
CA PRO A 458 -3.47 27.01 40.60
C PRO A 458 -2.88 26.89 42.01
N ALA A 459 -2.72 25.67 42.54
CA ALA A 459 -2.04 25.46 43.82
C ALA A 459 -0.50 25.44 43.65
N ASP A 460 -0.03 25.18 42.43
CA ASP A 460 1.38 25.21 42.06
C ASP A 460 1.52 25.74 40.63
N GLU A 461 1.64 27.05 40.45
CA GLU A 461 1.78 27.70 39.13
C GLU A 461 2.98 27.20 38.31
N ARG A 462 3.87 26.41 38.93
CA ARG A 462 5.03 25.78 38.30
C ARG A 462 4.69 24.43 37.67
N ALA A 463 3.58 23.82 38.08
CA ALA A 463 3.08 22.56 37.57
C ALA A 463 2.20 22.80 36.35
N GLN A 464 2.78 22.53 35.17
CA GLN A 464 2.11 22.61 33.89
C GLN A 464 1.83 21.20 33.37
N TRP A 465 0.61 21.00 32.91
CA TRP A 465 0.11 19.77 32.34
C TRP A 465 -0.39 20.03 30.93
N GLU A 466 -0.20 19.07 30.05
CA GLU A 466 -0.87 19.02 28.76
C GLU A 466 -1.63 17.71 28.68
N PHE A 467 -2.88 17.77 28.25
CA PHE A 467 -3.76 16.61 28.09
C PHE A 467 -4.23 16.52 26.65
N ILE A 468 -4.10 15.35 26.03
CA ILE A 468 -4.74 15.03 24.76
C ILE A 468 -5.86 14.05 25.05
N ILE A 469 -7.09 14.47 24.79
CA ILE A 469 -8.30 13.77 25.24
C ILE A 469 -9.17 13.47 24.01
N PRO A 470 -9.57 12.20 23.77
CA PRO A 470 -10.50 11.87 22.70
C PRO A 470 -11.87 12.47 23.01
N TYR A 471 -12.52 13.02 21.99
CA TYR A 471 -13.77 13.76 22.17
C TYR A 471 -14.69 13.58 20.97
N GLN A 472 -15.98 13.34 21.26
CA GLN A 472 -17.04 13.30 20.25
C GLN A 472 -17.73 14.68 20.20
N PHE A 473 -17.54 15.38 19.10
CA PHE A 473 -18.17 16.68 18.87
C PHE A 473 -19.63 16.51 18.42
N PRO A 474 -20.53 17.42 18.83
CA PRO A 474 -21.91 17.43 18.36
C PRO A 474 -21.99 17.76 16.86
N SER A 475 -22.95 17.17 16.15
CA SER A 475 -23.10 17.28 14.68
C SER A 475 -23.35 18.70 14.14
N GLN A 476 -23.64 19.66 15.01
CA GLN A 476 -23.87 21.07 14.67
C GLN A 476 -22.76 21.97 15.23
N PHE A 477 -21.52 21.48 15.27
CA PHE A 477 -20.39 22.35 15.61
C PHE A 477 -20.23 23.37 14.48
N PRO A 478 -20.35 24.69 14.74
CA PRO A 478 -20.34 25.67 13.66
C PRO A 478 -19.03 25.57 12.90
N GLU A 479 -19.12 25.35 11.59
CA GLU A 479 -18.04 25.70 10.70
C GLU A 479 -17.91 27.23 10.77
N GLU A 480 -16.77 27.71 11.27
CA GLU A 480 -16.44 29.10 11.07
C GLU A 480 -16.40 29.33 9.56
N THR A 481 -17.39 30.08 9.09
CA THR A 481 -17.52 30.51 7.71
C THR A 481 -16.27 31.32 7.33
N GLY A 482 -15.39 30.70 6.54
CA GLY A 482 -14.51 31.32 5.56
C GLY A 482 -13.43 32.29 6.05
N ILE A 483 -12.16 31.92 5.78
CA ILE A 483 -11.16 32.81 5.16
C ILE A 483 -10.47 32.05 4.04
#